data_AF-A0A661HIT7-F1
#
_entry.id   AF-A0A661HIT7-F1
#
_cell.length_a   1.000
_cell.length_b   1.000
_cell.length_c   1.000
_cell.angle_alpha   90.00
_cell.angle_beta   90.00
_cell.angle_gamma   90.00
#
_symmetry.space_group_name_H-M   'P 1'
#
loop_
_entity.id
_entity.type
_entity.pdbx_description
1 polymer ?
#
loop_
_entity_poly.entity_id
_entity_poly.type
_entity_poly.pdbx_seq_one_letter_code
_entity_poly.pdbx_strand_id
1 'polypeptide(L)'
;MIKIKQSKTADSRTCDFSTVTKETLLDSSEQHIGDVTKGMEFFIGMMQDAIPVHDHDKFSGIDGFHHDFVGGWKNTGWFDNHLKVNRHHLLTPEGVPDDVNLVDVIELVVDCVMAGMGRSGSVYELNIEPEVLMQAFQNTIELLKNNVEVEKE
;
A
#
# COMPACT_ATOMS: atom_id res chain seq x y z
N MET A 1 -5.85 -4.95 -14.65
CA MET A 1 -4.87 -5.98 -15.06
C MET A 1 -3.76 -5.29 -15.84
N ILE A 2 -2.53 -5.38 -15.34
CA ILE A 2 -1.31 -4.82 -15.93
C ILE A 2 -0.79 -5.82 -16.95
N LYS A 3 -0.64 -5.38 -18.19
CA LYS A 3 -0.13 -6.21 -19.28
C LYS A 3 1.33 -5.89 -19.54
N ILE A 4 2.18 -6.90 -19.46
CA ILE A 4 3.61 -6.80 -19.76
C ILE A 4 4.00 -7.82 -20.83
N LYS A 5 5.13 -7.59 -21.49
CA LYS A 5 5.67 -8.54 -22.46
C LYS A 5 6.80 -9.35 -21.83
N GLN A 6 7.02 -10.55 -22.33
CA GLN A 6 8.20 -11.32 -21.93
C GLN A 6 9.47 -10.62 -22.44
N SER A 7 10.45 -10.35 -21.56
CA SER A 7 11.82 -10.01 -21.98
C SER A 7 12.64 -11.28 -22.08
N LYS A 8 13.19 -11.58 -23.26
CA LYS A 8 13.99 -12.79 -23.53
C LYS A 8 15.50 -12.58 -23.33
N THR A 9 15.95 -11.32 -23.21
CA THR A 9 17.38 -10.98 -23.40
C THR A 9 18.00 -10.16 -22.27
N ALA A 10 17.23 -9.68 -21.29
CA ALA A 10 17.75 -8.92 -20.15
C ALA A 10 18.09 -9.76 -18.90
N ASP A 11 17.80 -11.07 -18.90
CA ASP A 11 18.24 -11.96 -17.83
C ASP A 11 19.54 -12.67 -18.24
N SER A 12 20.66 -12.23 -17.66
CA SER A 12 21.99 -12.82 -17.89
C SER A 12 22.10 -14.28 -17.45
N ARG A 13 21.12 -14.82 -16.71
CA ARG A 13 21.07 -16.22 -16.30
C ARG A 13 20.42 -17.12 -17.35
N THR A 14 19.67 -16.55 -18.30
CA THR A 14 18.88 -17.32 -19.28
C THR A 14 19.14 -16.93 -20.74
N CYS A 15 19.84 -15.83 -20.98
CA CYS A 15 20.19 -15.35 -22.32
C CYS A 15 21.58 -15.80 -22.80
N ASP A 16 21.71 -16.16 -24.08
CA ASP A 16 23.01 -16.33 -24.74
C ASP A 16 23.64 -14.95 -25.01
N PHE A 17 24.40 -14.47 -24.03
CA PHE A 17 25.08 -13.17 -24.05
C PHE A 17 26.03 -12.98 -25.25
N SER A 18 26.47 -14.07 -25.91
CA SER A 18 27.39 -13.98 -27.05
C SER A 18 26.73 -13.41 -28.32
N THR A 19 25.40 -13.39 -28.36
CA THR A 19 24.61 -12.96 -29.52
C THR A 19 23.82 -11.66 -29.30
N VAL A 20 23.84 -11.11 -28.07
CA VAL A 20 23.05 -9.93 -27.70
C VAL A 20 23.71 -8.65 -28.22
N THR A 21 22.95 -7.84 -28.96
CA THR A 21 23.41 -6.53 -29.42
C THR A 21 23.13 -5.43 -28.39
N LYS A 22 23.86 -4.31 -28.48
CA LYS A 22 23.57 -3.11 -27.69
C LYS A 22 22.12 -2.63 -27.89
N GLU A 23 21.61 -2.68 -29.12
CA GLU A 23 20.23 -2.31 -29.46
C GLU A 23 19.22 -3.21 -28.73
N THR A 24 19.44 -4.53 -28.72
CA THR A 24 18.60 -5.48 -27.97
C THR A 24 18.54 -5.14 -26.48
N LEU A 25 19.67 -4.73 -25.88
CA LEU A 25 19.72 -4.32 -24.48
C LEU A 25 18.97 -3.00 -24.24
N LEU A 26 19.06 -2.05 -25.16
CA LEU A 26 18.33 -0.78 -25.08
C LEU A 26 16.83 -1.04 -25.16
N ASP A 27 16.37 -1.79 -26.15
CA ASP A 27 14.96 -2.12 -26.33
C ASP A 27 14.39 -2.84 -25.11
N SER A 28 15.11 -3.83 -24.57
CA SER A 28 14.67 -4.51 -23.35
C SER A 28 14.70 -3.62 -22.12
N SER A 29 15.59 -2.64 -22.06
CA SER A 29 15.64 -1.68 -20.95
C SER A 29 14.46 -0.71 -21.02
N GLU A 30 14.14 -0.20 -22.21
CA GLU A 30 12.96 0.64 -22.44
C GLU A 30 11.66 -0.10 -22.12
N GLN A 31 11.56 -1.37 -22.53
CA GLN A 31 10.44 -2.23 -22.15
C GLN A 31 10.32 -2.37 -20.64
N HIS A 32 11.43 -2.69 -19.95
CA HIS A 32 11.42 -2.87 -18.50
C HIS A 32 11.00 -1.59 -17.76
N ILE A 33 11.48 -0.42 -18.20
CA ILE A 33 11.05 0.88 -17.67
C ILE A 33 9.54 1.02 -17.82
N GLY A 34 8.99 0.78 -19.02
CA GLY A 34 7.56 0.87 -19.27
C GLY A 34 6.74 -0.09 -18.40
N ASP A 35 7.22 -1.31 -18.19
CA ASP A 35 6.53 -2.31 -17.35
C ASP A 35 6.59 -1.95 -15.85
N VAL A 36 7.72 -1.44 -15.36
CA VAL A 36 7.84 -0.90 -13.99
C VAL A 36 6.93 0.31 -13.80
N THR A 37 6.87 1.22 -14.77
CA THR A 37 5.97 2.39 -14.71
C THR A 37 4.53 1.96 -14.49
N LYS A 38 4.03 0.95 -15.23
CA LYS A 38 2.67 0.44 -15.02
C LYS A 38 2.45 -0.11 -13.61
N GLY A 39 3.43 -0.81 -13.05
CA GLY A 39 3.40 -1.30 -11.66
C GLY A 39 3.35 -0.17 -10.63
N MET A 40 4.12 0.89 -10.84
CA MET A 40 4.10 2.09 -9.99
C MET A 40 2.75 2.83 -10.11
N GLU A 41 2.22 2.99 -11.32
CA GLU A 41 0.92 3.62 -11.57
C GLU A 41 -0.24 2.85 -10.91
N PHE A 42 -0.16 1.51 -10.87
CA PHE A 42 -1.14 0.70 -10.15
C PHE A 42 -1.20 1.05 -8.66
N PHE A 43 -0.05 1.15 -7.98
CA PHE A 43 -0.02 1.55 -6.57
C PHE A 43 -0.38 3.02 -6.36
N ILE A 44 -0.05 3.91 -7.31
CA ILE A 44 -0.52 5.29 -7.30
C ILE A 44 -2.06 5.33 -7.33
N GLY A 45 -2.68 4.52 -8.19
CA GLY A 45 -4.13 4.38 -8.24
C GLY A 45 -4.72 3.90 -6.91
N MET A 46 -4.11 2.88 -6.28
CA MET A 46 -4.54 2.44 -4.95
C MET A 46 -4.43 3.53 -3.88
N MET A 47 -3.35 4.33 -3.89
CA MET A 47 -3.22 5.48 -2.98
C MET A 47 -4.31 6.52 -3.26
N GLN A 48 -4.64 6.78 -4.52
CA GLN A 48 -5.73 7.69 -4.89
C GLN A 48 -7.10 7.18 -4.40
N ASP A 49 -7.34 5.87 -4.49
CA ASP A 49 -8.58 5.23 -4.03
C ASP A 49 -8.71 5.25 -2.50
N ALA A 50 -7.59 5.24 -1.76
CA ALA A 50 -7.59 5.32 -0.29
C ALA A 50 -7.97 6.72 0.24
N ILE A 51 -7.63 7.79 -0.49
CA ILE A 51 -7.89 9.19 -0.06
C ILE A 51 -9.35 9.45 0.34
N PRO A 52 -10.37 9.18 -0.50
CA PRO A 52 -11.75 9.53 -0.17
C PRO A 52 -12.37 8.65 0.91
N VAL A 53 -11.75 7.51 1.25
CA VAL A 53 -12.28 6.54 2.22
C VAL A 53 -11.54 6.56 3.57
N HIS A 54 -10.50 7.39 3.69
CA HIS A 54 -9.83 7.65 4.96
C HIS A 54 -10.84 8.18 5.99
N ASP A 55 -10.94 7.51 7.14
CA ASP A 55 -11.86 7.87 8.24
C ASP A 55 -13.35 7.94 7.84
N HIS A 56 -13.75 7.24 6.78
CA HIS A 56 -15.09 7.35 6.19
C HIS A 56 -16.23 7.04 7.20
N ASP A 57 -15.97 6.19 8.18
CA ASP A 57 -16.94 5.80 9.21
C ASP A 57 -17.22 6.91 10.23
N LYS A 58 -16.41 7.97 10.30
CA LYS A 58 -16.74 9.18 11.08
C LYS A 58 -17.95 9.91 10.50
N PHE A 59 -18.14 9.86 9.19
CA PHE A 59 -19.28 10.52 8.53
C PHE A 59 -20.56 9.71 8.67
N SER A 60 -20.49 8.40 8.48
CA SER A 60 -21.66 7.51 8.57
C SER A 60 -22.01 7.12 10.02
N GLY A 61 -21.04 7.12 10.93
CA GLY A 61 -21.17 6.74 12.34
C GLY A 61 -20.98 7.90 13.33
N ILE A 62 -21.25 9.14 12.90
CA ILE A 62 -20.93 10.36 13.68
C ILE A 62 -21.52 10.36 15.10
N ASP A 63 -22.71 9.80 15.32
CA ASP A 63 -23.33 9.73 16.64
C ASP A 63 -22.57 8.81 17.59
N GLY A 64 -22.08 7.67 17.07
CA GLY A 64 -21.25 6.73 17.81
C GLY A 64 -19.90 7.33 18.15
N PHE A 65 -19.26 7.97 17.15
CA PHE A 65 -18.01 8.69 17.37
C PHE A 65 -18.16 9.77 18.44
N HIS A 66 -19.19 10.62 18.31
CA HIS A 66 -19.46 11.69 19.25
C HIS A 66 -19.73 11.14 20.67
N HIS A 67 -20.53 10.07 20.79
CA HIS A 67 -20.82 9.42 22.06
C HIS A 67 -19.55 8.92 22.76
N ASP A 68 -18.70 8.17 22.05
CA ASP A 68 -17.45 7.64 22.61
C ASP A 68 -16.50 8.80 23.00
N PHE A 69 -16.43 9.84 22.16
CA PHE A 69 -15.58 11.02 22.38
C PHE A 69 -15.99 11.82 23.62
N VAL A 70 -17.26 12.25 23.74
CA VAL A 70 -17.72 13.04 24.90
C VAL A 70 -17.78 12.21 26.19
N GLY A 71 -17.94 10.90 26.05
CA GLY A 71 -17.81 9.95 27.15
C GLY A 71 -16.39 9.80 27.69
N GLY A 72 -15.39 10.41 27.02
CA GLY A 72 -13.99 10.28 27.36
C GLY A 72 -13.49 8.85 27.17
N TRP A 73 -14.01 8.14 26.15
CA TRP A 73 -13.63 6.78 25.77
C TRP A 73 -13.92 5.72 26.84
N LYS A 74 -14.87 5.98 27.75
CA LYS A 74 -15.40 4.96 28.68
C LYS A 74 -16.24 3.90 27.96
N ASN A 75 -16.81 4.26 26.82
CA ASN A 75 -17.39 3.37 25.84
C ASN A 75 -16.56 3.51 24.56
N THR A 76 -16.28 2.40 23.89
CA THR A 76 -15.42 2.34 22.69
C THR A 76 -16.10 1.61 21.53
N GLY A 77 -17.42 1.48 21.54
CA GLY A 77 -18.12 0.65 20.55
C GLY A 77 -17.92 1.13 19.11
N TRP A 78 -17.87 2.45 18.90
CA TRP A 78 -17.51 3.01 17.60
C TRP A 78 -16.01 2.90 17.36
N PHE A 79 -15.18 3.22 18.35
CA PHE A 79 -13.71 3.18 18.22
C PHE A 79 -13.18 1.78 17.86
N ASP A 80 -13.70 0.73 18.49
CA ASP A 80 -13.31 -0.67 18.23
C ASP A 80 -13.67 -1.10 16.79
N ASN A 81 -14.72 -0.52 16.21
CA ASN A 81 -15.07 -0.72 14.80
C ASN A 81 -14.20 0.15 13.88
N HIS A 82 -13.96 1.40 14.27
CA HIS A 82 -13.15 2.38 13.55
C HIS A 82 -11.75 1.84 13.23
N LEU A 83 -11.12 1.17 14.20
CA LEU A 83 -9.83 0.49 14.02
C LEU A 83 -9.88 -0.55 12.91
N LYS A 84 -10.99 -1.29 12.77
CA LYS A 84 -11.13 -2.40 11.83
C LYS A 84 -11.48 -1.96 10.42
N VAL A 85 -12.29 -0.91 10.28
CA VAL A 85 -12.82 -0.47 8.99
C VAL A 85 -11.90 0.52 8.27
N ASN A 86 -10.97 1.16 8.98
CA ASN A 86 -9.96 2.03 8.40
C ASN A 86 -8.59 1.35 8.42
N ARG A 87 -7.91 1.37 7.28
CA ARG A 87 -6.73 0.51 7.06
C ARG A 87 -5.43 1.08 7.62
N HIS A 88 -5.42 2.33 8.08
CA HIS A 88 -4.23 2.99 8.61
C HIS A 88 -3.96 2.69 10.10
N HIS A 89 -4.85 1.99 10.83
CA HIS A 89 -4.69 1.69 12.27
C HIS A 89 -3.77 0.50 12.56
N LEU A 90 -2.62 0.43 11.89
CA LEU A 90 -1.71 -0.74 11.94
C LEU A 90 -0.86 -0.82 13.22
N LEU A 91 -0.96 0.17 14.12
CA LEU A 91 -0.26 0.17 15.42
C LEU A 91 -1.01 -0.63 16.50
N THR A 92 -2.19 -1.15 16.17
CA THR A 92 -2.99 -2.01 17.05
C THR A 92 -3.32 -3.31 16.33
N PRO A 93 -3.22 -4.49 16.98
CA PRO A 93 -3.54 -5.76 16.34
C PRO A 93 -4.93 -5.81 15.69
N GLU A 94 -5.92 -5.15 16.31
CA GLU A 94 -7.31 -5.10 15.83
C GLU A 94 -7.47 -4.33 14.52
N GLY A 95 -6.53 -3.43 14.21
CA GLY A 95 -6.54 -2.60 13.01
C GLY A 95 -5.68 -3.14 11.87
N VAL A 96 -5.04 -4.31 12.03
CA VAL A 96 -4.25 -4.95 10.98
C VAL A 96 -5.14 -5.90 10.17
N PRO A 97 -5.48 -5.59 8.90
CA PRO A 97 -6.20 -6.53 8.06
C PRO A 97 -5.29 -7.66 7.57
N ASP A 98 -5.85 -8.84 7.32
CA ASP A 98 -5.11 -10.01 6.80
C ASP A 98 -4.37 -9.71 5.48
N ASP A 99 -4.96 -8.82 4.66
CA ASP A 99 -4.44 -8.37 3.37
C ASP A 99 -3.71 -7.01 3.45
N VAL A 100 -3.21 -6.62 4.64
CA VAL A 100 -2.40 -5.40 4.82
C VAL A 100 -1.32 -5.32 3.76
N ASN A 101 -1.09 -4.14 3.19
CA ASN A 101 -0.09 -3.91 2.15
C ASN A 101 0.62 -2.55 2.36
N LEU A 102 1.63 -2.25 1.54
CA LEU A 102 2.45 -1.06 1.72
C LEU A 102 1.70 0.27 1.48
N VAL A 103 0.57 0.27 0.77
CA VAL A 103 -0.28 1.46 0.64
C VAL A 103 -0.89 1.81 2.01
N ASP A 104 -1.32 0.80 2.77
CA ASP A 104 -1.85 1.00 4.13
C ASP A 104 -0.78 1.55 5.08
N VAL A 105 0.46 1.06 4.95
CA VAL A 105 1.62 1.57 5.71
C VAL A 105 1.91 3.03 5.37
N ILE A 106 1.83 3.41 4.09
CA ILE A 106 1.98 4.81 3.66
C ILE A 106 0.84 5.65 4.25
N GLU A 107 -0.40 5.16 4.24
CA GLU A 107 -1.56 5.85 4.82
C GLU A 107 -1.37 6.07 6.33
N LEU A 108 -0.91 5.06 7.10
CA LEU A 108 -0.54 5.19 8.51
C LEU A 108 0.47 6.32 8.74
N VAL A 109 1.54 6.35 7.97
CA VAL A 109 2.59 7.37 8.10
C VAL A 109 2.02 8.76 7.83
N VAL A 110 1.23 8.90 6.76
CA VAL A 110 0.60 10.16 6.39
C VAL A 110 -0.37 10.62 7.49
N ASP A 111 -1.27 9.75 7.95
CA ASP A 111 -2.23 10.07 9.01
C ASP A 111 -1.53 10.57 10.27
N CYS A 112 -0.59 9.76 10.80
CA CYS A 112 0.06 10.08 12.06
C CYS A 112 0.91 11.36 11.99
N VAL A 113 1.59 11.61 10.86
CA VAL A 113 2.34 12.86 10.67
C VAL A 113 1.40 14.05 10.58
N MET A 114 0.35 13.98 9.76
CA MET A 114 -0.61 15.07 9.60
C MET A 114 -1.36 15.36 10.90
N ALA A 115 -1.82 14.32 11.60
CA ALA A 115 -2.51 14.42 12.87
C ALA A 115 -1.60 14.94 13.98
N GLY A 116 -0.37 14.42 14.11
CA GLY A 116 0.59 14.86 15.12
C GLY A 116 0.99 16.33 14.91
N MET A 117 1.40 16.69 13.70
CA MET A 117 1.76 18.06 13.37
C MET A 117 0.57 19.02 13.55
N GLY A 118 -0.64 18.61 13.17
CA GLY A 118 -1.85 19.41 13.31
C GLY A 118 -2.33 19.61 14.76
N ARG A 119 -2.13 18.61 15.63
CA ARG A 119 -2.62 18.65 17.03
C ARG A 119 -1.61 19.27 17.99
N SER A 120 -0.33 18.94 17.86
CA SER A 120 0.71 19.34 18.82
C SER A 120 1.96 19.96 18.19
N GLY A 121 2.06 19.99 16.85
CA GLY A 121 3.28 20.42 16.16
C GLY A 121 4.44 19.42 16.26
N SER A 122 4.15 18.19 16.67
CA SER A 122 5.13 17.11 16.83
C SER A 122 4.52 15.77 16.46
N VAL A 123 5.36 14.84 16.00
CA VAL A 123 4.97 13.46 15.71
C VAL A 123 5.57 12.58 16.79
N TYR A 124 4.76 11.74 17.42
CA TYR A 124 5.26 10.74 18.36
C TYR A 124 6.00 9.63 17.60
N GLU A 125 6.77 8.82 18.31
CA GLU A 125 7.49 7.71 17.70
C GLU A 125 6.50 6.65 17.17
N LEU A 126 6.52 6.45 15.85
CA LEU A 126 5.74 5.43 15.16
C LEU A 126 6.45 4.08 15.26
N ASN A 127 5.88 3.16 16.04
CA ASN A 127 6.40 1.81 16.24
C ASN A 127 5.44 0.79 15.62
N ILE A 128 5.58 0.52 14.32
CA ILE A 128 4.91 -0.59 13.67
C ILE A 128 5.64 -1.89 13.98
N GLU A 129 4.89 -2.95 14.30
CA GLU A 129 5.49 -4.26 14.56
C GLU A 129 6.21 -4.78 13.30
N PRO A 130 7.47 -5.27 13.41
CA PRO A 130 8.24 -5.72 12.25
C PRO A 130 7.54 -6.80 11.42
N GLU A 131 6.79 -7.70 12.07
CA GLU A 131 5.99 -8.71 11.38
C GLU A 131 4.88 -8.11 10.52
N VAL A 132 4.22 -7.02 10.97
CA VAL A 132 3.17 -6.35 10.21
C VAL A 132 3.77 -5.68 8.98
N LEU A 133 4.92 -5.01 9.13
CA LEU A 133 5.63 -4.41 7.99
C LEU A 133 6.09 -5.46 6.98
N MET A 134 6.62 -6.59 7.45
CA MET A 134 7.03 -7.69 6.58
C MET A 134 5.82 -8.33 5.88
N GLN A 135 4.71 -8.53 6.59
CA GLN A 135 3.46 -9.02 6.01
C GLN A 135 2.95 -8.08 4.92
N ALA A 136 2.95 -6.77 5.18
CA ALA A 136 2.58 -5.75 4.20
C ALA A 136 3.45 -5.82 2.94
N PHE A 137 4.76 -5.99 3.10
CA PHE A 137 5.69 -6.18 1.98
C PHE A 137 5.37 -7.43 1.16
N GLN A 138 5.18 -8.60 1.80
CA GLN A 138 4.87 -9.86 1.11
C GLN A 138 3.51 -9.80 0.39
N ASN A 139 2.49 -9.27 1.07
CA ASN A 139 1.16 -9.08 0.48
C ASN A 139 1.20 -8.14 -0.72
N THR A 140 2.02 -7.08 -0.67
CA THR A 140 2.20 -6.15 -1.80
C THR A 140 2.80 -6.84 -3.03
N ILE A 141 3.75 -7.77 -2.82
CA ILE A 141 4.33 -8.57 -3.91
C ILE A 141 3.26 -9.46 -4.53
N GLU A 142 2.52 -10.21 -3.73
CA GLU A 142 1.47 -11.11 -4.23
C GLU A 142 0.33 -10.34 -4.89
N LEU A 143 -0.05 -9.19 -4.34
CA LEU A 143 -1.04 -8.29 -4.94
C LEU A 143 -0.62 -7.83 -6.34
N LEU A 144 0.63 -7.39 -6.51
CA LEU A 144 1.13 -6.98 -7.82
C LEU A 144 1.21 -8.16 -8.78
N LYS A 145 1.74 -9.32 -8.34
CA LYS A 145 1.80 -10.54 -9.17
C LYS A 145 0.42 -10.96 -9.67
N ASN A 146 -0.58 -10.93 -8.82
CA ASN A 146 -1.97 -11.26 -9.17
C ASN A 146 -2.61 -10.25 -10.13
N ASN A 147 -2.01 -9.07 -10.29
CA ASN A 147 -2.44 -8.02 -11.20
C ASN A 147 -1.58 -7.89 -12.45
N VAL A 148 -0.59 -8.75 -12.64
CA VAL A 148 0.29 -8.75 -13.82
C VAL A 148 0.01 -9.96 -14.70
N GLU A 149 -0.26 -9.71 -15.97
CA GLU A 149 -0.38 -10.72 -17.01
C GLU A 149 0.78 -10.56 -18.02
N VAL A 150 1.51 -11.65 -18.27
CA VAL A 150 2.57 -11.68 -19.28
C VAL A 150 1.97 -12.14 -20.61
N GLU A 151 1.91 -11.24 -21.59
CA GLU A 151 1.47 -11.56 -22.94
C GLU A 151 2.53 -12.44 -23.63
N LYS A 152 2.10 -13.60 -24.10
CA LYS A 152 2.93 -14.47 -24.96
C LYS A 152 2.88 -13.93 -26.39
N GLU A 153 4.04 -13.82 -27.02
CA GLU A 153 4.17 -13.59 -28.47
C GLU A 153 3.58 -14.75 -29.27
#